data_AF-A0A166U810-F1
#
_entry.id   AF-A0A166U810-F1
#
_cell.length_a   1.000
_cell.length_b   1.000
_cell.length_c   1.000
_cell.angle_alpha   90.00
_cell.angle_beta   90.00
_cell.angle_gamma   90.00
#
_symmetry.space_group_name_H-M   'P 1'
#
loop_
_entity.id
_entity.type
_entity.pdbx_description
1 polymer ?
#
loop_
_entity_poly.entity_id
_entity_poly.type
_entity_poly.pdbx_seq_one_letter_code
_entity_poly.pdbx_strand_id
1 'polypeptide(L)'
;MGVTSENVAHRFGVTRQEQDQAAVESHRKAAAATASGKFKNEIIPVATKIVDPKTGHEKPVTISVDDGIRPNTSLSELGKLKPVFKKDGTTTAGNSSQVTDGAGAVLLMKRSVAMRKGLPILGVFRTFAAVGVDPAIMGIGPAVAIPAAVKAAGLELADIDLFEINEAFASQFVYCRKKLELDPEKINVNGGAMAIGHPLGATGARCV
;
A
#
# COMPACT_ATOMS: atom_id res chain seq x y z
N MET A 1 4.60 -8.79 12.89
CA MET A 1 3.50 -7.91 12.42
C MET A 1 2.16 -8.63 12.27
N GLY A 2 2.08 -9.87 11.79
CA GLY A 2 0.79 -10.56 11.64
C GLY A 2 -0.07 -10.68 12.91
N VAL A 3 0.54 -11.00 14.06
CA VAL A 3 -0.20 -11.07 15.34
C VAL A 3 -0.80 -9.71 15.75
N THR A 4 -0.11 -8.60 15.45
CA THR A 4 -0.65 -7.26 15.75
C THR A 4 -1.82 -6.91 14.82
N SER A 5 -1.86 -7.46 13.60
CA SER A 5 -3.01 -7.35 12.70
C SER A 5 -4.27 -7.98 13.32
N GLU A 6 -4.14 -9.17 13.89
CA GLU A 6 -5.24 -9.82 14.63
C GLU A 6 -5.68 -9.02 15.86
N ASN A 7 -4.72 -8.46 16.60
CA ASN A 7 -5.02 -7.65 17.78
C ASN A 7 -5.81 -6.38 17.42
N VAL A 8 -5.43 -5.70 16.33
CA VAL A 8 -6.16 -4.53 15.82
C VAL A 8 -7.57 -4.93 15.37
N ALA A 9 -7.69 -6.01 14.59
CA ALA A 9 -8.99 -6.51 14.12
C ALA A 9 -9.94 -6.81 15.30
N HIS A 10 -9.45 -7.57 16.27
CA HIS A 10 -10.22 -7.96 17.45
C HIS A 10 -10.57 -6.77 18.34
N ARG A 11 -9.60 -5.90 18.66
CA ARG A 11 -9.79 -4.79 19.61
C ARG A 11 -10.75 -3.72 19.07
N PHE A 12 -10.77 -3.49 17.77
CA PHE A 12 -11.56 -2.43 17.15
C PHE A 12 -12.70 -2.95 16.26
N GLY A 13 -13.00 -4.26 16.32
CA GLY A 13 -14.12 -4.86 15.62
C GLY A 13 -14.04 -4.77 14.10
N VAL A 14 -12.84 -4.90 13.52
CA VAL A 14 -12.69 -4.96 12.05
C VAL A 14 -12.97 -6.38 11.58
N THR A 15 -14.13 -6.56 10.96
CA THR A 15 -14.64 -7.88 10.60
C THR A 15 -13.83 -8.53 9.48
N ARG A 16 -13.92 -9.86 9.37
CA ARG A 16 -13.33 -10.62 8.25
C ARG A 16 -13.84 -10.12 6.90
N GLN A 17 -15.13 -9.82 6.79
CA GLN A 17 -15.74 -9.33 5.56
C GLN A 17 -15.19 -7.95 5.16
N GLU A 18 -15.02 -7.03 6.11
CA GLU A 18 -14.41 -5.72 5.82
C GLU A 18 -12.96 -5.84 5.36
N GLN A 19 -12.20 -6.77 5.97
CA GLN A 19 -10.83 -7.04 5.59
C GLN A 19 -10.74 -7.59 4.15
N ASP A 20 -11.56 -8.59 3.85
CA ASP A 20 -11.58 -9.21 2.52
C ASP A 20 -12.10 -8.23 1.45
N GLN A 21 -13.11 -7.38 1.78
CA GLN A 21 -13.59 -6.35 0.85
C GLN A 21 -12.49 -5.34 0.51
N ALA A 22 -11.67 -4.92 1.48
CA ALA A 22 -10.57 -4.01 1.22
C ALA A 22 -9.56 -4.62 0.24
N ALA A 23 -9.28 -5.92 0.35
CA ALA A 23 -8.40 -6.62 -0.58
C ALA A 23 -8.99 -6.74 -2.00
N VAL A 24 -10.30 -7.04 -2.10
CA VAL A 24 -11.03 -7.01 -3.40
C VAL A 24 -10.89 -5.65 -4.06
N GLU A 25 -11.13 -4.57 -3.32
CA GLU A 25 -11.01 -3.21 -3.87
C GLU A 25 -9.59 -2.86 -4.28
N SER A 26 -8.59 -3.26 -3.49
CA SER A 26 -7.18 -3.05 -3.84
C SER A 26 -6.82 -3.73 -5.16
N HIS A 27 -7.20 -5.00 -5.36
CA HIS A 27 -6.99 -5.71 -6.61
C HIS A 27 -7.80 -5.13 -7.79
N ARG A 28 -9.05 -4.73 -7.57
CA ARG A 28 -9.90 -4.13 -8.61
C ARG A 28 -9.30 -2.80 -9.11
N LYS A 29 -8.92 -1.91 -8.18
CA LYS A 29 -8.31 -0.62 -8.51
C LYS A 29 -6.96 -0.80 -9.20
N ALA A 30 -6.11 -1.72 -8.72
CA ALA A 30 -4.82 -2.04 -9.34
C ALA A 30 -4.97 -2.57 -10.76
N ALA A 31 -5.87 -3.54 -10.98
CA ALA A 31 -6.14 -4.08 -12.31
C ALA A 31 -6.62 -2.98 -13.29
N ALA A 32 -7.51 -2.10 -12.84
CA ALA A 32 -7.99 -0.97 -13.65
C ALA A 32 -6.87 0.05 -13.95
N ALA A 33 -6.01 0.36 -12.96
CA ALA A 33 -4.88 1.27 -13.14
C ALA A 33 -3.83 0.72 -14.12
N THR A 34 -3.51 -0.57 -14.02
CA THR A 34 -2.60 -1.25 -14.96
C THR A 34 -3.18 -1.28 -16.37
N ALA A 35 -4.46 -1.67 -16.52
CA ALA A 35 -5.12 -1.73 -17.82
C ALA A 35 -5.25 -0.35 -18.49
N SER A 36 -5.48 0.71 -17.71
CA SER A 36 -5.54 2.10 -18.20
C SER A 36 -4.16 2.75 -18.39
N GLY A 37 -3.08 2.04 -18.03
CA GLY A 37 -1.71 2.51 -18.22
C GLY A 37 -1.27 3.62 -17.25
N LYS A 38 -1.97 3.81 -16.12
CA LYS A 38 -1.66 4.86 -15.14
C LYS A 38 -0.27 4.73 -14.52
N PHE A 39 0.21 3.50 -14.34
CA PHE A 39 1.53 3.22 -13.78
C PHE A 39 2.69 3.44 -14.78
N LYS A 40 2.42 3.69 -16.06
CA LYS A 40 3.48 3.81 -17.09
C LYS A 40 4.45 4.97 -16.82
N ASN A 41 3.98 6.03 -16.16
CA ASN A 41 4.80 7.21 -15.88
C ASN A 41 5.75 7.01 -14.68
N GLU A 42 5.43 6.08 -13.77
CA GLU A 42 6.19 5.85 -12.54
C GLU A 42 7.02 4.54 -12.58
N ILE A 43 6.61 3.54 -13.36
CA ILE A 43 7.37 2.29 -13.52
C ILE A 43 8.54 2.49 -14.49
N ILE A 44 9.74 2.14 -14.04
CA ILE A 44 10.92 1.97 -14.88
C ILE A 44 11.07 0.48 -15.22
N PRO A 45 10.93 0.06 -16.49
CA PRO A 45 11.08 -1.35 -16.85
C PRO A 45 12.47 -1.90 -16.53
N VAL A 46 12.53 -3.09 -15.94
CA VAL A 46 13.78 -3.74 -15.52
C VAL A 46 14.10 -4.90 -16.45
N ALA A 47 15.20 -4.78 -17.20
CA ALA A 47 15.77 -5.90 -17.95
C ALA A 47 16.51 -6.83 -16.99
N THR A 48 16.10 -8.10 -16.94
CA THR A 48 16.65 -9.11 -16.03
C THR A 48 16.50 -10.51 -16.63
N LYS A 49 16.69 -11.54 -15.81
CA LYS A 49 16.47 -12.95 -16.16
C LYS A 49 15.55 -13.62 -15.14
N ILE A 50 14.73 -14.55 -15.62
CA ILE A 50 13.96 -15.48 -14.78
C ILE A 50 14.53 -16.89 -15.00
N VAL A 51 14.75 -17.60 -13.91
CA VAL A 51 15.14 -19.02 -13.92
C VAL A 51 13.87 -19.86 -13.84
N ASP A 52 13.66 -20.75 -14.81
CA ASP A 52 12.56 -21.71 -14.75
C ASP A 52 12.80 -22.68 -13.57
N PRO A 53 11.89 -22.75 -12.58
CA PRO A 53 12.10 -23.57 -11.39
C PRO A 53 12.06 -25.09 -11.66
N LYS A 54 11.56 -25.54 -12.82
CA LYS A 54 11.52 -26.95 -13.21
C LYS A 54 12.75 -27.36 -14.01
N THR A 55 13.24 -26.49 -14.89
CA THR A 55 14.32 -26.83 -15.84
C THR A 55 15.66 -26.21 -15.48
N GLY A 56 15.70 -25.19 -14.63
CA GLY A 56 16.89 -24.40 -14.31
C GLY A 56 17.34 -23.47 -15.45
N HIS A 57 16.60 -23.39 -16.55
CA HIS A 57 16.98 -22.58 -17.71
C HIS A 57 16.74 -21.09 -17.43
N GLU A 58 17.73 -20.24 -17.75
CA GLU A 58 17.62 -18.79 -17.62
C GLU A 58 17.02 -18.19 -18.90
N LYS A 59 15.97 -17.37 -18.76
CA LYS A 59 15.37 -16.62 -19.86
C LYS A 59 15.48 -15.11 -19.61
N PRO A 60 16.01 -14.31 -20.56
CA PRO A 60 15.98 -12.86 -20.45
C PRO A 60 14.54 -12.35 -20.56
N VAL A 61 14.19 -11.38 -19.71
CA VAL A 61 12.87 -10.76 -19.64
C VAL A 61 13.00 -9.27 -19.32
N THR A 62 11.99 -8.50 -19.68
CA THR A 62 11.82 -7.12 -19.19
C THR A 62 10.55 -7.07 -18.35
N ILE A 63 10.70 -6.75 -17.07
CA ILE A 63 9.58 -6.60 -16.13
C ILE A 63 9.08 -5.16 -16.20
N SER A 64 7.81 -4.95 -16.55
CA SER A 64 7.22 -3.62 -16.73
C SER A 64 5.82 -3.47 -16.12
N VAL A 65 5.36 -4.47 -15.36
CA VAL A 65 4.05 -4.49 -14.69
C VAL A 65 4.18 -5.23 -13.36
N ASP A 66 3.33 -4.87 -12.40
CA ASP A 66 3.21 -5.61 -11.14
C ASP A 66 2.58 -6.99 -11.38
N ASP A 67 3.26 -8.05 -10.97
CA ASP A 67 2.82 -9.44 -11.17
C ASP A 67 1.95 -9.98 -10.02
N GLY A 68 1.81 -9.22 -8.94
CA GLY A 68 1.00 -9.57 -7.76
C GLY A 68 -0.50 -9.38 -7.96
N ILE A 69 -0.92 -8.66 -9.01
CA ILE A 69 -2.33 -8.31 -9.23
C ILE A 69 -3.13 -9.58 -9.60
N ARG A 70 -4.30 -9.74 -8.97
CA ARG A 70 -5.25 -10.82 -9.21
C ARG A 70 -6.62 -10.21 -9.53
N PRO A 71 -6.94 -9.91 -10.81
CA PRO A 71 -8.16 -9.19 -11.18
C PRO A 71 -9.46 -9.91 -10.80
N ASN A 72 -9.40 -11.24 -10.64
CA ASN A 72 -10.55 -12.08 -10.34
C ASN A 72 -10.82 -12.21 -8.83
N THR A 73 -10.00 -11.60 -7.96
CA THR A 73 -10.17 -11.69 -6.50
C THR A 73 -11.59 -11.30 -6.09
N SER A 74 -12.25 -12.20 -5.38
CA SER A 74 -13.63 -12.04 -4.91
C SER A 74 -13.78 -12.37 -3.43
N LEU A 75 -14.81 -11.83 -2.78
CA LEU A 75 -15.15 -12.19 -1.39
C LEU A 75 -15.31 -13.71 -1.19
N SER A 76 -15.89 -14.40 -2.19
CA SER A 76 -16.08 -15.86 -2.15
C SER A 76 -14.76 -16.62 -2.13
N GLU A 77 -13.77 -16.19 -2.93
CA GLU A 77 -12.45 -16.81 -2.93
C GLU A 77 -11.65 -16.46 -1.68
N LEU A 78 -11.67 -15.19 -1.26
CA LEU A 78 -10.99 -14.76 -0.05
C LEU A 78 -11.55 -15.43 1.20
N GLY A 79 -12.87 -15.63 1.27
CA GLY A 79 -13.54 -16.31 2.38
C GLY A 79 -13.09 -17.77 2.58
N LYS A 80 -12.56 -18.43 1.54
CA LYS A 80 -12.02 -19.80 1.62
C LYS A 80 -10.62 -19.85 2.24
N LEU A 81 -9.91 -18.72 2.29
CA LEU A 81 -8.55 -18.67 2.80
C LEU A 81 -8.54 -18.86 4.32
N LYS A 82 -7.63 -19.73 4.76
CA LYS A 82 -7.41 -20.02 6.18
C LYS A 82 -6.64 -18.86 6.84
N PRO A 83 -6.94 -18.55 8.11
CA PRO A 83 -6.13 -17.64 8.91
C PRO A 83 -4.66 -18.09 8.99
N VAL A 84 -3.73 -17.13 8.99
CA VAL A 84 -2.28 -17.42 8.97
C VAL A 84 -1.66 -17.40 10.37
N PHE A 85 -2.13 -16.51 11.26
CA PHE A 85 -1.42 -16.23 12.53
C PHE A 85 -2.10 -16.80 13.78
N LYS A 86 -3.42 -16.99 13.76
CA LYS A 86 -4.20 -17.58 14.86
C LYS A 86 -5.27 -18.51 14.27
N LYS A 87 -5.57 -19.61 14.96
CA LYS A 87 -6.56 -20.61 14.49
C LYS A 87 -7.92 -19.99 14.16
N ASP A 88 -8.40 -19.12 15.04
CA ASP A 88 -9.67 -18.40 14.89
C ASP A 88 -9.46 -16.93 14.47
N GLY A 89 -8.34 -16.68 13.79
CA GLY A 89 -7.95 -15.36 13.30
C GLY A 89 -8.76 -14.92 12.09
N THR A 90 -8.56 -13.67 11.68
CA THR A 90 -9.20 -13.07 10.50
C THR A 90 -8.18 -12.66 9.44
N THR A 91 -6.91 -12.58 9.79
CA THR A 91 -5.82 -12.24 8.87
C THR A 91 -5.43 -13.46 8.04
N THR A 92 -5.51 -13.33 6.72
CA THR A 92 -5.17 -14.36 5.73
C THR A 92 -4.14 -13.84 4.75
N ALA A 93 -3.59 -14.72 3.91
CA ALA A 93 -2.71 -14.32 2.81
C ALA A 93 -3.40 -13.38 1.81
N GLY A 94 -4.73 -13.44 1.68
CA GLY A 94 -5.48 -12.63 0.71
C GLY A 94 -5.91 -11.27 1.22
N ASN A 95 -5.88 -11.02 2.54
CA ASN A 95 -6.16 -9.71 3.14
C ASN A 95 -4.93 -9.11 3.86
N SER A 96 -3.75 -9.59 3.46
CA SER A 96 -2.44 -9.08 3.87
C SER A 96 -1.65 -8.69 2.63
N SER A 97 -0.69 -7.78 2.78
CA SER A 97 0.22 -7.45 1.67
C SER A 97 1.07 -8.65 1.26
N GLN A 98 1.37 -8.77 -0.02
CA GLN A 98 2.32 -9.75 -0.53
C GLN A 98 3.75 -9.36 -0.13
N VAL A 99 4.59 -10.36 0.17
CA VAL A 99 6.04 -10.16 0.24
C VAL A 99 6.53 -10.03 -1.20
N THR A 100 7.27 -8.96 -1.48
CA THR A 100 7.56 -8.54 -2.86
C THR A 100 8.95 -7.92 -2.94
N ASP A 101 9.58 -8.08 -4.10
CA ASP A 101 10.86 -7.44 -4.42
C ASP A 101 10.61 -6.19 -5.27
N GLY A 102 11.31 -5.10 -4.95
CA GLY A 102 11.17 -3.84 -5.68
C GLY A 102 12.00 -2.72 -5.08
N ALA A 103 12.13 -1.63 -5.84
CA ALA A 103 12.84 -0.41 -5.42
C ALA A 103 12.06 0.83 -5.87
N GLY A 104 12.18 1.92 -5.10
CA GLY A 104 11.67 3.24 -5.44
C GLY A 104 12.70 4.30 -5.07
N ALA A 105 12.76 5.40 -5.81
CA ALA A 105 13.70 6.48 -5.58
C ALA A 105 13.06 7.84 -5.88
N VAL A 106 13.40 8.85 -5.07
CA VAL A 106 12.89 10.22 -5.20
C VAL A 106 14.07 11.19 -5.22
N LEU A 107 14.14 12.04 -6.25
CA LEU A 107 15.15 13.10 -6.33
C LEU A 107 14.59 14.41 -5.74
N LEU A 108 15.14 14.84 -4.61
CA LEU A 108 14.80 16.12 -3.98
C LEU A 108 15.91 17.14 -4.17
N MET A 109 15.52 18.41 -4.27
CA MET A 109 16.46 19.54 -4.26
C MET A 109 15.78 20.82 -3.79
N LYS A 110 16.58 21.82 -3.38
CA LYS A 110 16.06 23.16 -3.07
C LYS A 110 15.35 23.73 -4.30
N ARG A 111 14.17 24.33 -4.13
CA ARG A 111 13.37 24.96 -5.20
C ARG A 111 14.20 25.87 -6.11
N SER A 112 15.06 26.73 -5.54
CA SER A 112 15.89 27.65 -6.32
C SER A 112 16.91 26.95 -7.23
N VAL A 113 17.35 25.73 -6.86
CA VAL A 113 18.26 24.93 -7.69
C VAL A 113 17.51 24.28 -8.84
N ALA A 114 16.31 23.73 -8.59
CA ALA A 114 15.42 23.21 -9.63
C ALA A 114 15.10 24.29 -10.68
N MET A 115 14.72 25.50 -10.23
CA MET A 115 14.44 26.64 -11.11
C MET A 115 15.65 27.06 -11.93
N ARG A 116 16.84 27.16 -11.32
CA ARG A 116 18.08 27.51 -12.03
C ARG A 116 18.44 26.47 -13.10
N LYS A 117 18.17 25.18 -12.83
CA LYS A 117 18.44 24.07 -13.75
C LYS A 117 17.31 23.86 -14.78
N GLY A 118 16.21 24.62 -14.71
CA GLY A 118 15.07 24.46 -15.60
C GLY A 118 14.32 23.13 -15.44
N LEU A 119 14.38 22.49 -14.26
CA LEU A 119 13.73 21.21 -14.02
C LEU A 119 12.26 21.42 -13.59
N PRO A 120 11.28 20.70 -14.19
CA PRO A 120 9.89 20.75 -13.74
C PRO A 120 9.76 20.19 -12.31
N ILE A 121 8.86 20.79 -11.52
CA ILE A 121 8.63 20.39 -10.13
C ILE A 121 7.39 19.50 -10.08
N LEU A 122 7.59 18.21 -9.80
CA LEU A 122 6.49 17.24 -9.68
C LEU A 122 5.68 17.44 -8.39
N GLY A 123 6.36 17.72 -7.27
CA GLY A 123 5.73 17.85 -5.96
C GLY A 123 6.56 18.70 -5.01
N VAL A 124 5.96 19.01 -3.85
CA VAL A 124 6.60 19.79 -2.78
C VAL A 124 6.41 19.07 -1.46
N PHE A 125 7.50 18.60 -0.88
CA PHE A 125 7.50 18.07 0.48
C PHE A 125 7.18 19.19 1.48
N ARG A 126 6.07 19.07 2.22
CA ARG A 126 5.60 20.08 3.18
C ARG A 126 6.00 19.72 4.60
N THR A 127 5.53 18.58 5.07
CA THR A 127 5.71 18.14 6.45
C THR A 127 5.89 16.63 6.52
N PHE A 128 6.43 16.19 7.65
CA PHE A 128 6.56 14.78 8.00
C PHE A 128 6.38 14.64 9.50
N ALA A 129 5.73 13.55 9.90
CA ALA A 129 5.55 13.19 11.29
C ALA A 129 5.87 11.70 11.50
N ALA A 130 6.65 11.42 12.53
CA ALA A 130 6.87 10.07 13.05
C ALA A 130 6.41 10.06 14.51
N VAL A 131 5.56 9.11 14.88
CA VAL A 131 4.91 9.03 16.19
C VAL A 131 5.03 7.63 16.77
N GLY A 132 5.16 7.54 18.08
CA GLY A 132 5.12 6.26 18.81
C GLY A 132 3.69 5.83 19.10
N VAL A 133 3.42 4.53 18.99
CA VAL A 133 2.15 3.90 19.37
C VAL A 133 2.43 2.58 20.11
N ASP A 134 1.40 2.00 20.73
CA ASP A 134 1.50 0.70 21.40
C ASP A 134 1.97 -0.38 20.39
N PRO A 135 3.11 -1.07 20.63
CA PRO A 135 3.63 -2.09 19.73
C PRO A 135 2.67 -3.27 19.55
N ALA A 136 1.78 -3.55 20.51
CA ALA A 136 0.81 -4.64 20.40
C ALA A 136 -0.26 -4.40 19.33
N ILE A 137 -0.45 -3.13 18.93
CA ILE A 137 -1.40 -2.67 17.90
C ILE A 137 -0.73 -1.70 16.92
N MET A 138 0.56 -1.91 16.62
CA MET A 138 1.38 -1.00 15.80
C MET A 138 0.72 -0.51 14.49
N GLY A 139 -0.20 -1.29 13.92
CA GLY A 139 -0.97 -0.93 12.74
C GLY A 139 -1.83 0.34 12.88
N ILE A 140 -2.08 0.84 14.10
CA ILE A 140 -2.79 2.11 14.28
C ILE A 140 -1.95 3.36 13.96
N GLY A 141 -0.66 3.19 13.65
CA GLY A 141 0.28 4.29 13.38
C GLY A 141 -0.26 5.38 12.45
N PRO A 142 -0.82 5.06 11.26
CA PRO A 142 -1.39 6.05 10.36
C PRO A 142 -2.52 6.88 10.99
N ALA A 143 -3.36 6.29 11.85
CA ALA A 143 -4.44 7.00 12.54
C ALA A 143 -3.94 8.09 13.51
N VAL A 144 -2.66 8.05 13.89
CA VAL A 144 -2.01 9.07 14.74
C VAL A 144 -1.08 9.98 13.93
N ALA A 145 -0.33 9.41 12.99
CA ALA A 145 0.66 10.14 12.19
C ALA A 145 0.02 11.08 11.16
N ILE A 146 -1.09 10.67 10.52
CA ILE A 146 -1.76 11.49 9.49
C ILE A 146 -2.26 12.81 10.11
N PRO A 147 -3.05 12.83 11.21
CA PRO A 147 -3.45 14.08 11.85
C PRO A 147 -2.26 14.96 12.25
N ALA A 148 -1.16 14.36 12.74
CA ALA A 148 0.03 15.10 13.14
C ALA A 148 0.71 15.80 11.94
N ALA A 149 0.91 15.10 10.83
CA ALA A 149 1.52 15.64 9.62
C ALA A 149 0.64 16.72 8.95
N VAL A 150 -0.67 16.48 8.89
CA VAL A 150 -1.67 17.39 8.33
C VAL A 150 -1.76 18.68 9.17
N LYS A 151 -1.85 18.56 10.49
CA LYS A 151 -1.81 19.71 11.40
C LYS A 151 -0.51 20.51 11.27
N ALA A 152 0.63 19.83 11.17
CA ALA A 152 1.91 20.51 10.97
C ALA A 152 1.98 21.29 9.64
N ALA A 153 1.22 20.86 8.63
CA ALA A 153 1.10 21.57 7.35
C ALA A 153 0.11 22.76 7.43
N GLY A 154 -0.57 22.97 8.56
CA GLY A 154 -1.59 23.99 8.73
C GLY A 154 -2.87 23.67 7.97
N LEU A 155 -3.18 22.38 7.80
CA LEU A 155 -4.33 21.86 7.06
C LEU A 155 -5.26 21.06 7.97
N GLU A 156 -6.46 20.79 7.49
CA GLU A 156 -7.41 19.82 8.03
C GLU A 156 -7.45 18.55 7.17
N LEU A 157 -7.97 17.43 7.71
CA LEU A 157 -8.07 16.17 6.95
C LEU A 157 -8.89 16.32 5.67
N ALA A 158 -9.90 17.20 5.68
CA ALA A 158 -10.76 17.46 4.53
C ALA A 158 -10.04 18.16 3.37
N ASP A 159 -8.93 18.85 3.64
CA ASP A 159 -8.12 19.54 2.64
C ASP A 159 -7.22 18.58 1.84
N ILE A 160 -7.17 17.31 2.23
CA ILE A 160 -6.34 16.31 1.55
C ILE A 160 -7.14 15.65 0.43
N ASP A 161 -6.62 15.78 -0.79
CA ASP A 161 -7.27 15.25 -1.99
C ASP A 161 -6.98 13.78 -2.25
N LEU A 162 -5.81 13.29 -1.80
CA LEU A 162 -5.34 11.95 -2.08
C LEU A 162 -4.51 11.41 -0.92
N PHE A 163 -4.71 10.13 -0.61
CA PHE A 163 -3.96 9.41 0.40
C PHE A 163 -3.38 8.11 -0.18
N GLU A 164 -2.08 7.91 0.05
CA GLU A 164 -1.43 6.60 -0.06
C GLU A 164 -1.21 6.06 1.36
N ILE A 165 -2.08 5.14 1.79
CA ILE A 165 -2.00 4.50 3.10
C ILE A 165 -1.63 3.04 2.89
N ASN A 166 -0.44 2.64 3.33
CA ASN A 166 0.07 1.29 3.10
C ASN A 166 -0.87 0.20 3.64
N GLU A 167 -1.13 -0.80 2.81
CA GLU A 167 -2.03 -1.92 3.09
C GLU A 167 -1.27 -3.15 3.62
N ALA A 168 -0.38 -2.97 4.60
CA ALA A 168 0.38 -4.10 5.17
C ALA A 168 -0.54 -5.24 5.62
N PHE A 169 -1.66 -4.88 6.26
CA PHE A 169 -2.79 -5.75 6.54
C PHE A 169 -4.10 -4.99 6.37
N ALA A 170 -5.15 -5.64 5.90
CA ALA A 170 -6.46 -5.02 5.75
C ALA A 170 -7.03 -4.57 7.11
N SER A 171 -6.76 -5.32 8.20
CA SER A 171 -7.30 -4.96 9.53
C SER A 171 -6.89 -3.57 9.98
N GLN A 172 -5.61 -3.23 9.83
CA GLN A 172 -5.09 -1.91 10.21
C GLN A 172 -5.48 -0.81 9.22
N PHE A 173 -5.54 -1.14 7.93
CA PHE A 173 -5.90 -0.19 6.90
C PHE A 173 -7.36 0.27 7.08
N VAL A 174 -8.27 -0.70 7.21
CA VAL A 174 -9.70 -0.43 7.44
C VAL A 174 -9.90 0.31 8.76
N TYR A 175 -9.20 -0.09 9.83
CA TYR A 175 -9.24 0.64 11.10
C TYR A 175 -8.84 2.11 10.92
N CYS A 176 -7.68 2.39 10.32
CA CYS A 176 -7.18 3.75 10.17
C CYS A 176 -8.13 4.61 9.34
N ARG A 177 -8.64 4.07 8.22
CA ARG A 177 -9.64 4.74 7.38
C ARG A 177 -10.90 5.10 8.18
N LYS A 178 -11.48 4.13 8.91
CA LYS A 178 -12.70 4.35 9.71
C LYS A 178 -12.45 5.33 10.85
N LYS A 179 -11.31 5.20 11.54
CA LYS A 179 -10.95 6.04 12.69
C LYS A 179 -10.76 7.51 12.33
N LEU A 180 -10.26 7.76 11.12
CA LEU A 180 -10.03 9.10 10.58
C LEU A 180 -11.17 9.60 9.69
N GLU A 181 -12.23 8.80 9.50
CA GLU A 181 -13.40 9.13 8.68
C GLU A 181 -13.02 9.58 7.26
N LEU A 182 -11.99 8.94 6.69
CA LEU A 182 -11.48 9.29 5.36
C LEU A 182 -12.39 8.75 4.26
N ASP A 183 -12.56 9.55 3.20
CA ASP A 183 -13.26 9.15 1.98
C ASP A 183 -12.53 7.98 1.29
N PRO A 184 -13.15 6.78 1.18
CA PRO A 184 -12.54 5.62 0.52
C PRO A 184 -12.14 5.85 -0.94
N GLU A 185 -12.77 6.81 -1.62
CA GLU A 185 -12.47 7.15 -3.02
C GLU A 185 -11.20 8.01 -3.16
N LYS A 186 -10.69 8.57 -2.06
CA LYS A 186 -9.42 9.32 -2.02
C LYS A 186 -8.22 8.48 -1.60
N ILE A 187 -8.40 7.21 -1.24
CA ILE A 187 -7.34 6.36 -0.67
C ILE A 187 -6.95 5.25 -1.66
N ASN A 188 -5.66 5.13 -1.94
CA ASN A 188 -5.04 4.11 -2.79
C ASN A 188 -5.84 3.93 -4.09
N VAL A 189 -6.03 5.04 -4.83
CA VAL A 189 -6.97 5.11 -5.95
C VAL A 189 -6.57 4.22 -7.13
N ASN A 190 -5.30 3.83 -7.18
CA ASN A 190 -4.76 2.88 -8.15
C ASN A 190 -4.51 1.49 -7.53
N GLY A 191 -5.09 1.20 -6.36
CA GLY A 191 -4.83 -0.02 -5.60
C GLY A 191 -3.62 0.12 -4.69
N GLY A 192 -3.42 -0.84 -3.80
CA GLY A 192 -2.38 -0.78 -2.78
C GLY A 192 -1.65 -2.10 -2.56
N ALA A 193 -0.93 -2.19 -1.45
CA ALA A 193 0.03 -3.27 -1.20
C ALA A 193 -0.58 -4.68 -1.07
N MET A 194 -1.89 -4.83 -0.87
CA MET A 194 -2.55 -6.14 -0.98
C MET A 194 -2.51 -6.68 -2.42
N ALA A 195 -2.56 -5.78 -3.41
CA ALA A 195 -2.53 -6.12 -4.82
C ALA A 195 -1.15 -6.03 -5.47
N ILE A 196 -0.41 -4.94 -5.26
CA ILE A 196 0.89 -4.69 -5.90
C ILE A 196 2.08 -5.04 -5.01
N GLY A 197 1.83 -5.49 -3.77
CA GLY A 197 2.85 -6.00 -2.87
C GLY A 197 3.50 -4.96 -1.96
N HIS A 198 4.28 -5.46 -0.99
CA HIS A 198 4.95 -4.66 0.05
C HIS A 198 6.45 -4.97 0.12
N PRO A 199 7.26 -4.39 -0.79
CA PRO A 199 8.72 -4.41 -0.66
C PRO A 199 9.12 -3.47 0.48
N LEU A 200 9.13 -3.99 1.70
CA LEU A 200 9.27 -3.30 2.99
C LEU A 200 9.89 -1.89 2.89
N GLY A 201 11.21 -1.79 2.67
CA GLY A 201 11.94 -0.52 2.63
C GLY A 201 11.65 0.36 1.40
N ALA A 202 11.21 -0.22 0.30
CA ALA A 202 10.89 0.51 -0.93
C ALA A 202 9.48 1.13 -0.91
N THR A 203 8.58 0.64 -0.05
CA THR A 203 7.17 1.06 -0.06
C THR A 203 6.99 2.56 0.17
N GLY A 204 7.76 3.14 1.11
CA GLY A 204 7.69 4.57 1.38
C GLY A 204 8.10 5.43 0.20
N ALA A 205 9.14 5.01 -0.55
CA ALA A 205 9.60 5.74 -1.73
C ALA A 205 8.70 5.49 -2.96
N ARG A 206 8.10 4.30 -3.08
CA ARG A 206 7.17 3.95 -4.16
C ARG A 206 5.83 4.68 -4.06
N CYS A 207 5.35 4.98 -2.86
CA CYS A 207 4.11 5.73 -2.65
C CYS A 207 4.25 7.25 -2.85
N VAL A 208 5.46 7.76 -3.11
CA VAL A 208 5.75 9.20 -3.33
C VAL A 208 5.84 9.49 -4.82
#